data_AF-A0A557SK22-F1
#
_entry.id   AF-A0A557SK22-F1
#
_cell.length_a   1.000
_cell.length_b   1.000
_cell.length_c   1.000
_cell.angle_alpha   90.00
_cell.angle_beta   90.00
_cell.angle_gamma   90.00
#
_symmetry.space_group_name_H-M   'P 1'
#
loop_
_entity.id
_entity.type
_entity.pdbx_description
1 polymer ?
#
loop_
_entity_poly.entity_id
_entity_poly.type
_entity_poly.pdbx_seq_one_letter_code
_entity_poly.pdbx_strand_id
1 'polypeptide(L)'
;MLHRNININPLLRKAADMTNEIFEKFTAQVQTVLAPVQELNKLYFYNVEKLVEIQLNSARDYAEICLDQFRSVSEINDQKGLEAFITKQTETFKHIGEKVMADSQAVANIGTEFSTEAQKIAEKSVEAASAVVNVVPAAKKAPAAKKAA
;
A
#
# COMPACT_ATOMS: atom_id res chain seq x y z
N MET A 1 -59.02 17.66 -7.15
CA MET A 1 -57.62 18.01 -7.52
C MET A 1 -57.14 19.12 -6.61
N LEU A 2 -56.31 18.84 -5.61
CA LEU A 2 -55.60 19.87 -4.85
C LEU A 2 -54.24 19.28 -4.45
N HIS A 3 -53.27 19.38 -5.37
CA HIS A 3 -51.86 19.20 -5.05
C HIS A 3 -51.46 20.35 -4.11
N ARG A 4 -51.44 20.07 -2.80
CA ARG A 4 -50.96 21.01 -1.79
C ARG A 4 -49.44 21.09 -1.96
N ASN A 5 -48.98 22.07 -2.73
CA ASN A 5 -47.56 22.42 -2.80
C ASN A 5 -47.09 22.79 -1.38
N ILE A 6 -46.33 21.90 -0.77
CA ILE A 6 -45.60 22.19 0.47
C ILE A 6 -44.54 23.22 0.08
N ASN A 7 -44.85 24.51 0.29
CA ASN A 7 -43.87 25.58 0.14
C ASN A 7 -42.90 25.50 1.31
N ILE A 8 -41.91 24.61 1.21
CA ILE A 8 -40.82 24.53 2.18
C ILE A 8 -40.12 25.89 2.15
N ASN A 9 -40.21 26.62 3.26
CA ASN A 9 -39.62 27.94 3.40
C ASN A 9 -38.15 27.91 2.89
N PRO A 10 -37.76 28.82 1.97
CA PRO A 10 -36.43 28.80 1.35
C PRO A 10 -35.29 28.88 2.36
N LEU A 11 -35.52 29.45 3.56
CA LEU A 11 -34.57 29.46 4.66
C LEU A 11 -34.36 28.07 5.28
N LEU A 12 -35.43 27.27 5.39
CA LEU A 12 -35.36 25.89 5.89
C LEU A 12 -34.65 24.98 4.89
N ARG A 13 -34.89 25.18 3.58
CA ARG A 13 -34.17 24.47 2.51
C ARG A 13 -32.68 24.78 2.54
N LYS A 14 -32.31 26.06 2.63
CA LYS A 14 -30.90 26.48 2.74
C LYS A 14 -30.21 25.93 4.00
N ALA A 15 -30.93 25.85 5.12
CA ALA A 15 -30.40 25.25 6.35
C ALA A 15 -30.18 23.73 6.20
N ALA A 16 -31.10 23.02 5.55
CA ALA A 16 -30.94 21.60 5.22
C ALA A 16 -29.76 21.36 4.26
N ASP A 17 -29.64 22.17 3.20
CA ASP A 17 -28.54 22.09 2.24
C ASP A 17 -27.17 22.37 2.91
N MET A 18 -27.11 23.37 3.80
CA MET A 18 -25.91 23.68 4.58
C MET A 18 -25.54 22.54 5.55
N THR A 19 -26.52 21.89 6.15
CA THR A 19 -26.30 20.74 7.04
C THR A 19 -25.74 19.55 6.27
N ASN A 20 -26.28 19.29 5.07
CA ASN A 20 -25.76 18.25 4.18
C ASN A 20 -24.34 18.56 3.70
N GLU A 21 -24.04 19.79 3.30
CA GLU A 21 -22.70 20.20 2.86
C GLU A 21 -21.65 20.07 3.98
N ILE A 22 -22.01 20.42 5.23
CA ILE A 22 -21.14 20.24 6.39
C ILE A 22 -20.90 18.75 6.65
N PHE A 23 -21.94 17.93 6.55
CA PHE A 23 -21.84 16.48 6.76
C PHE A 23 -20.98 15.80 5.68
N GLU A 24 -21.13 16.21 4.42
CA GLU A 24 -20.29 15.73 3.31
C GLU A 24 -18.83 16.12 3.49
N LYS A 25 -18.54 17.39 3.83
CA LYS A 25 -17.16 17.86 4.10
C LYS A 25 -16.53 17.15 5.29
N PHE A 26 -17.30 16.94 6.36
CA PHE A 26 -16.86 16.19 7.53
C PHE A 26 -16.51 14.74 7.16
N THR A 27 -17.39 14.05 6.44
CA THR A 27 -17.16 12.67 5.99
C THR A 27 -15.93 12.58 5.11
N ALA A 28 -15.76 13.51 4.16
CA ALA A 28 -14.60 13.57 3.29
C ALA A 28 -13.29 13.78 4.07
N GLN A 29 -13.28 14.69 5.05
CA GLN A 29 -12.09 14.95 5.88
C GLN A 29 -11.75 13.77 6.80
N VAL A 30 -12.73 13.08 7.37
CA VAL A 30 -12.49 11.85 8.14
C VAL A 30 -11.81 10.80 7.27
N GLN A 31 -12.24 10.64 6.01
CA GLN A 31 -11.58 9.75 5.06
C GLN A 31 -10.15 10.21 4.76
N THR A 32 -9.91 11.51 4.55
CA THR A 32 -8.57 12.07 4.32
C THR A 32 -7.62 11.83 5.49
N VAL A 33 -8.10 11.94 6.73
CA VAL A 33 -7.28 11.73 7.94
C VAL A 33 -6.95 10.26 8.17
N LEU A 34 -7.85 9.34 7.81
CA LEU A 34 -7.63 7.91 7.98
C LEU A 34 -6.84 7.25 6.84
N ALA A 35 -6.84 7.85 5.64
CA ALA A 35 -6.18 7.29 4.46
C ALA A 35 -4.67 7.02 4.66
N PRO A 36 -3.86 7.92 5.26
CA PRO A 36 -2.44 7.67 5.46
C PRO A 36 -2.15 6.45 6.35
N VAL A 37 -2.98 6.21 7.39
CA VAL A 37 -2.85 5.05 8.27
C VAL A 37 -3.16 3.75 7.51
N GLN A 38 -4.20 3.76 6.68
CA GLN A 38 -4.54 2.61 5.85
C GLN A 38 -3.46 2.31 4.81
N GLU A 39 -2.91 3.33 4.16
CA GLU A 39 -1.82 3.19 3.20
C GLU A 39 -0.53 2.68 3.86
N LEU A 40 -0.19 3.16 5.06
CA LEU A 40 0.96 2.66 5.82
C LEU A 40 0.82 1.17 6.17
N ASN A 41 -0.36 0.74 6.60
CA ASN A 41 -0.63 -0.67 6.88
C ASN A 41 -0.48 -1.53 5.61
N LYS A 42 -1.02 -1.07 4.47
CA LYS A 42 -0.88 -1.75 3.18
C LYS A 42 0.60 -1.86 2.77
N LEU A 43 1.35 -0.77 2.93
CA LEU A 43 2.78 -0.77 2.62
C LEU A 43 3.53 -1.82 3.45
N TYR A 44 3.24 -1.91 4.75
CA TYR A 44 3.84 -2.93 5.60
C TYR A 44 3.51 -4.36 5.14
N PHE A 45 2.23 -4.67 4.92
CA PHE A 45 1.81 -6.00 4.45
C PHE A 45 2.43 -6.37 3.10
N TYR A 46 2.47 -5.44 2.16
CA TYR A 46 3.07 -5.66 0.85
C TYR A 46 4.57 -5.98 0.95
N ASN A 47 5.31 -5.29 1.83
CA ASN A 47 6.73 -5.58 2.04
C ASN A 47 6.94 -6.95 2.69
N VAL A 48 6.09 -7.34 3.65
CA VAL A 48 6.12 -8.69 4.25
C VAL A 48 5.82 -9.77 3.21
N GLU A 49 4.81 -9.56 2.37
CA GLU A 49 4.45 -10.47 1.27
C GLU A 49 5.64 -10.68 0.33
N LYS A 50 6.31 -9.59 -0.09
CA LYS A 50 7.51 -9.66 -0.95
C LYS A 50 8.66 -10.42 -0.30
N LEU A 51 8.92 -10.22 0.99
CA LEU A 51 9.95 -10.96 1.71
C LEU A 51 9.62 -12.46 1.84
N VAL A 52 8.35 -12.80 2.02
CA VAL A 52 7.88 -14.19 2.05
C VAL A 52 7.98 -14.83 0.67
N GLU A 53 7.63 -14.11 -0.41
CA GLU A 53 7.80 -14.57 -1.78
C GLU A 53 9.25 -14.92 -2.08
N ILE A 54 10.21 -14.08 -1.68
CA ILE A 54 11.65 -14.36 -1.84
C ILE A 54 12.01 -15.68 -1.14
N GLN A 55 11.64 -15.85 0.13
CA GLN A 55 11.96 -17.08 0.87
C GLN A 55 11.34 -18.35 0.26
N LEU A 56 10.08 -18.28 -0.17
CA LEU A 56 9.39 -19.40 -0.80
C LEU A 56 9.99 -19.76 -2.16
N ASN A 57 10.34 -18.74 -2.96
CA ASN A 57 10.99 -18.93 -4.24
C ASN A 57 12.36 -19.58 -4.05
N SER A 58 13.23 -19.01 -3.21
CA SER A 58 14.56 -19.59 -2.96
C SER A 58 14.46 -21.05 -2.47
N ALA A 59 13.50 -21.38 -1.59
CA ALA A 59 13.27 -22.76 -1.15
C ALA A 59 12.87 -23.70 -2.30
N ARG A 60 11.98 -23.25 -3.19
CA ARG A 60 11.59 -24.00 -4.39
C ARG A 60 12.78 -24.21 -5.31
N ASP A 61 13.55 -23.17 -5.58
CA ASP A 61 14.69 -23.23 -6.50
C ASP A 61 15.77 -24.18 -5.98
N TYR A 62 16.06 -24.17 -4.67
CA TYR A 62 16.99 -25.12 -4.08
C TYR A 62 16.49 -26.56 -4.16
N ALA A 63 15.18 -26.79 -3.96
CA ALA A 63 14.60 -28.11 -4.14
C ALA A 63 14.71 -28.59 -5.60
N GLU A 64 14.48 -27.70 -6.57
CA GLU A 64 14.65 -27.98 -8.00
C GLU A 64 16.12 -28.34 -8.32
N ILE A 65 17.10 -27.59 -7.79
CA ILE A 65 18.53 -27.89 -7.93
C ILE A 65 18.87 -29.27 -7.35
N CYS A 66 18.38 -29.59 -6.16
CA CYS A 66 18.62 -30.90 -5.53
C CYS A 66 18.03 -32.05 -6.35
N LEU A 67 16.79 -31.90 -6.84
CA LEU A 67 16.15 -32.90 -7.69
C LEU A 67 16.92 -33.10 -9.00
N ASP A 68 17.40 -32.03 -9.60
CA ASP A 68 18.16 -32.09 -10.83
C ASP A 68 19.54 -32.71 -10.65
N GLN A 69 20.22 -32.44 -9.53
CA GLN A 69 21.46 -33.14 -9.17
C GLN A 69 21.21 -34.64 -8.95
N PHE A 70 20.13 -35.01 -8.25
CA PHE A 70 19.79 -36.42 -8.02
C PHE A 70 19.53 -37.17 -9.33
N ARG A 71 18.74 -36.57 -10.24
CA ARG A 71 18.50 -37.13 -11.58
C ARG A 71 19.80 -37.26 -12.34
N SER A 72 20.64 -36.23 -12.36
CA SER A 72 21.87 -36.26 -13.13
C SER A 72 22.91 -37.22 -12.60
N VAL A 73 22.97 -37.47 -11.29
CA VAL A 73 23.82 -38.54 -10.74
C VAL A 73 23.30 -39.92 -11.16
N SER A 74 21.99 -40.12 -11.19
CA SER A 74 21.39 -41.41 -11.60
C SER A 74 21.61 -41.74 -13.09
N GLU A 75 21.88 -40.74 -13.91
CA GLU A 75 22.12 -40.89 -15.36
C GLU A 75 23.59 -41.25 -15.67
N ILE A 76 24.51 -41.15 -14.71
CA ILE A 76 25.94 -41.46 -14.91
C ILE A 76 26.13 -42.98 -14.93
N ASN A 77 26.17 -43.55 -16.14
CA ASN A 77 26.42 -44.99 -16.35
C ASN A 77 27.69 -45.26 -17.16
N ASP A 78 28.26 -44.22 -17.77
CA ASP A 78 29.44 -44.29 -18.63
C ASP A 78 30.18 -42.94 -18.67
N GLN A 79 31.24 -42.89 -19.46
CA GLN A 79 32.08 -41.71 -19.62
C GLN A 79 31.33 -40.53 -20.27
N LYS A 80 30.30 -40.78 -21.09
CA LYS A 80 29.44 -39.74 -21.67
C LYS A 80 28.51 -39.12 -20.62
N GLY A 81 27.96 -39.92 -19.71
CA GLY A 81 27.20 -39.44 -18.56
C GLY A 81 28.03 -38.55 -17.64
N LEU A 82 29.31 -38.87 -17.45
CA LEU A 82 30.23 -38.03 -16.69
C LEU A 82 30.50 -36.69 -17.38
N GLU A 83 30.71 -36.69 -18.70
CA GLU A 83 30.91 -35.47 -19.49
C GLU A 83 29.67 -34.56 -19.43
N ALA A 84 28.47 -35.14 -19.58
CA ALA A 84 27.20 -34.43 -19.46
C ALA A 84 26.99 -33.84 -18.05
N PHE A 85 27.36 -34.58 -17.00
CA PHE A 85 27.30 -34.10 -15.61
C PHE A 85 28.19 -32.87 -15.39
N ILE A 86 29.41 -32.86 -15.93
CA ILE A 86 30.34 -31.73 -15.83
C ILE A 86 29.78 -30.49 -16.54
N THR A 87 29.19 -30.65 -17.73
CA THR A 87 28.51 -29.56 -18.44
C THR A 87 27.36 -28.99 -17.61
N LYS A 88 26.51 -29.86 -17.06
CA LYS A 88 25.33 -29.45 -16.27
C LYS A 88 25.68 -28.78 -14.95
N GLN A 89 26.82 -29.14 -14.34
CA GLN A 89 27.31 -28.42 -13.15
C GLN A 89 27.64 -26.95 -13.45
N THR A 90 28.18 -26.65 -14.64
CA THR A 90 28.45 -25.26 -15.05
C THR A 90 27.16 -24.46 -15.20
N GLU A 91 26.12 -25.06 -15.78
CA GLU A 91 24.79 -24.45 -15.88
C GLU A 91 24.14 -24.25 -14.51
N THR A 92 24.31 -25.20 -13.59
CA THR A 92 23.82 -25.09 -12.21
C THR A 92 24.46 -23.90 -11.49
N PHE A 93 25.79 -23.70 -11.62
CA PHE A 93 26.46 -22.53 -11.06
C PHE A 93 25.99 -21.22 -11.68
N LYS A 94 25.77 -21.19 -13.00
CA LYS A 94 25.22 -20.02 -13.68
C LYS A 94 23.83 -19.68 -13.15
N HIS A 95 22.96 -20.69 -13.02
CA HIS A 95 21.62 -20.52 -12.48
C HIS A 95 21.64 -20.00 -11.04
N ILE A 96 22.50 -20.55 -10.16
CA ILE A 96 22.68 -20.04 -8.80
C ILE A 96 23.12 -18.57 -8.82
N GLY A 97 24.07 -18.20 -9.67
CA GLY A 97 24.53 -16.82 -9.82
C GLY A 97 23.41 -15.87 -10.24
N GLU A 98 22.62 -16.27 -11.25
CA GLU A 98 21.45 -15.51 -11.71
C GLU A 98 20.42 -15.33 -10.59
N LYS A 99 20.15 -16.37 -9.80
CA LYS A 99 19.21 -16.30 -8.66
C LYS A 99 19.71 -15.38 -7.55
N VAL A 100 20.99 -15.44 -7.19
CA VAL A 100 21.58 -14.53 -6.20
C VAL A 100 21.48 -13.07 -6.65
N MET A 101 21.73 -12.79 -7.94
CA MET A 101 21.56 -11.45 -8.50
C MET A 101 20.09 -11.02 -8.47
N ALA A 102 19.17 -11.89 -8.88
CA ALA A 102 17.74 -11.61 -8.87
C ALA A 102 17.20 -11.33 -7.47
N ASP A 103 17.54 -12.16 -6.47
CA ASP A 103 17.13 -12.00 -5.09
C ASP A 103 17.71 -10.71 -4.49
N SER A 104 18.97 -10.39 -4.80
CA SER A 104 19.60 -9.13 -4.38
C SER A 104 18.89 -7.90 -4.95
N GLN A 105 18.52 -7.96 -6.24
CA GLN A 105 17.76 -6.88 -6.89
C GLN A 105 16.35 -6.76 -6.30
N ALA A 106 15.69 -7.88 -5.99
CA ALA A 106 14.38 -7.88 -5.36
C ALA A 106 14.42 -7.20 -3.98
N VAL A 107 15.42 -7.53 -3.14
CA VAL A 107 15.62 -6.88 -1.83
C VAL A 107 15.89 -5.38 -1.99
N ALA A 108 16.73 -4.98 -2.96
CA ALA A 108 17.01 -3.57 -3.22
C ALA A 108 15.76 -2.79 -3.67
N ASN A 109 14.90 -3.43 -4.46
CA ASN A 109 13.63 -2.85 -4.91
C ASN A 109 12.65 -2.66 -3.74
N ILE A 110 12.53 -3.64 -2.84
CA ILE A 110 11.70 -3.54 -1.62
C ILE A 110 12.07 -2.28 -0.82
N GLY A 111 13.38 -2.06 -0.58
CA GLY A 111 13.83 -0.87 0.16
C GLY A 111 13.53 0.45 -0.54
N THR A 112 13.73 0.50 -1.87
CA THR A 112 13.43 1.68 -2.69
C THR A 112 11.93 1.99 -2.72
N GLU A 113 11.09 0.97 -2.94
CA GLU A 113 9.63 1.08 -2.95
C GLU A 113 9.12 1.52 -1.58
N PHE A 114 9.59 0.90 -0.50
CA PHE A 114 9.22 1.31 0.86
C PHE A 114 9.53 2.78 1.13
N SER A 115 10.76 3.23 0.82
CA SER A 115 11.17 4.62 1.02
C SER A 115 10.29 5.59 0.22
N THR A 116 10.04 5.27 -1.06
CA THR A 116 9.24 6.10 -1.96
C THR A 116 7.79 6.21 -1.49
N GLU A 117 7.16 5.08 -1.13
CA GLU A 117 5.77 5.07 -0.68
C GLU A 117 5.63 5.69 0.72
N ALA A 118 6.60 5.48 1.62
CA ALA A 118 6.61 6.13 2.93
C ALA A 118 6.69 7.67 2.80
N GLN A 119 7.49 8.20 1.87
CA GLN A 119 7.54 9.63 1.57
C GLN A 119 6.18 10.16 1.10
N LYS A 120 5.52 9.46 0.17
CA LYS A 120 4.17 9.83 -0.30
C LYS A 120 3.14 9.82 0.83
N ILE A 121 3.18 8.83 1.70
CA ILE A 121 2.28 8.75 2.88
C ILE A 121 2.54 9.92 3.83
N ALA A 122 3.80 10.31 4.03
CA ALA A 122 4.15 11.46 4.86
C ALA A 122 3.63 12.77 4.26
N GLU A 123 3.79 12.98 2.95
CA GLU A 123 3.24 14.15 2.23
C GLU A 123 1.71 14.23 2.40
N LYS A 124 0.99 13.12 2.15
CA LYS A 124 -0.46 13.04 2.37
C LYS A 124 -0.87 13.29 3.82
N SER A 125 -0.05 12.88 4.79
CA SER A 125 -0.31 13.12 6.22
C SER A 125 -0.21 14.60 6.56
N VAL A 126 0.73 15.33 5.96
CA VAL A 126 0.86 16.79 6.12
C VAL A 126 -0.34 17.51 5.50
N GLU A 127 -0.79 17.08 4.32
CA GLU A 127 -2.01 17.61 3.69
C GLU A 127 -3.26 17.33 4.53
N ALA A 128 -3.41 16.11 5.06
CA ALA A 128 -4.52 15.73 5.93
C ALA A 128 -4.55 16.54 7.23
N ALA A 129 -3.41 16.75 7.88
CA ALA A 129 -3.30 17.59 9.08
C ALA A 129 -3.71 19.05 8.81
N SER A 130 -3.40 19.56 7.61
CA SER A 130 -3.79 20.90 7.16
C SER A 130 -5.31 21.01 6.92
N ALA A 131 -5.97 19.93 6.50
CA ALA A 131 -7.42 19.89 6.26
C ALA A 131 -8.25 19.93 7.57
N VAL A 132 -7.73 19.38 8.68
CA VAL A 132 -8.39 19.40 10.01
C VAL A 132 -8.48 20.82 10.59
N VAL A 133 -7.61 21.74 10.18
CA VAL A 133 -7.64 23.15 10.60
C VAL A 133 -8.84 23.92 10.01
N ASN A 134 -9.42 23.44 8.90
CA ASN A 134 -10.52 24.11 8.19
C ASN A 134 -11.94 23.71 8.65
N VAL A 135 -12.08 22.81 9.63
CA VAL A 135 -13.39 22.26 10.09
C VAL A 135 -13.89 22.87 11.39
N VAL A 136 -13.04 23.62 12.11
CA VAL A 136 -13.52 24.49 13.18
C VAL A 136 -13.88 25.81 12.51
N PRO A 137 -15.14 26.08 12.12
CA PRO A 137 -15.52 27.45 11.89
C PRO A 137 -15.21 28.15 13.21
N ALA A 138 -14.28 29.09 13.16
CA ALA A 138 -14.04 29.99 14.27
C ALA A 138 -15.41 30.41 14.78
N ALA A 139 -15.77 29.99 15.99
CA ALA A 139 -16.86 30.56 16.73
C ALA A 139 -16.46 32.01 16.95
N LYS A 140 -16.70 32.85 15.94
CA LYS A 140 -16.43 34.27 15.96
C LYS A 140 -17.18 34.78 17.18
N LYS A 141 -16.40 35.27 18.14
CA LYS A 141 -16.81 35.99 19.36
C LYS A 141 -18.25 36.50 19.20
N ALA A 142 -19.19 35.89 19.92
CA ALA A 142 -20.52 36.46 20.07
C ALA A 142 -20.36 37.94 20.47
N PRO A 143 -21.09 38.88 19.83
CA PRO A 143 -20.98 40.28 20.18
C PRO A 143 -21.41 40.43 21.64
N ALA A 144 -20.58 41.12 22.44
CA ALA A 144 -20.87 41.43 23.82
C ALA A 144 -22.26 42.06 23.91
N ALA A 145 -23.19 41.35 24.53
CA ALA A 145 -24.48 41.91 24.88
C ALA A 145 -24.22 43.11 25.80
N LYS A 146 -24.55 44.31 25.32
CA LYS A 146 -24.63 45.53 26.13
C LYS A 146 -25.44 45.20 27.38
N LYS A 147 -24.81 45.22 28.55
CA LYS A 147 -25.54 45.29 29.82
C LYS A 147 -26.21 46.66 29.88
N ALA A 148 -27.52 46.67 29.69
CA ALA A 148 -28.38 47.72 30.20
C ALA A 148 -28.61 47.43 31.68
N ALA A 149 -28.06 48.27 32.54
CA ALA A 149 -28.53 48.66 33.88
C ALA A 149 -27.53 49.66 34.45
#